data_AF-A0A7Z9WG98-F1
#
_entry.id   AF-A0A7Z9WG98-F1
#
_cell.length_a   1.000
_cell.length_b   1.000
_cell.length_c   1.000
_cell.angle_alpha   90.00
_cell.angle_beta   90.00
_cell.angle_gamma   90.00
#
_symmetry.space_group_name_H-M   'P 1'
#
loop_
_entity.id
_entity.type
_entity.pdbx_description
1 polymer ?
#
loop_
_entity_poly.entity_id
_entity_poly.type
_entity_poly.pdbx_seq_one_letter_code
_entity_poly.pdbx_strand_id
1 'polypeptide(L)'
;MAFTVTFVILFIFWILMSGYFDFFHIPLGIISCTLVAYISHDLLFKDIKSKNKHIEVIRFIKYLPWLLYQIVLANLHVAYLALHPNMPKLIDPHIIKFKTKLKKDMSLVTFANSIT
;
A
#
# COMPACT_ATOMS: atom_id res chain seq x y z
N MET A 1 10.19 18.55 -0.23
CA MET A 1 9.09 17.67 -0.69
C MET A 1 8.85 16.49 0.22
N ALA A 2 9.85 15.66 0.53
CA ALA A 2 9.68 14.45 1.36
C ALA A 2 8.99 14.76 2.71
N PHE A 3 9.50 15.74 3.45
CA PHE A 3 8.88 16.20 4.71
C PHE A 3 7.41 16.58 4.55
N THR A 4 7.07 17.46 3.59
CA THR A 4 5.70 17.93 3.37
C THR A 4 4.76 16.78 3.01
N VAL A 5 5.20 15.84 2.16
CA VAL A 5 4.39 14.68 1.77
C VAL A 5 4.19 13.74 2.96
N THR A 6 5.26 13.45 3.72
CA THR A 6 5.18 12.64 4.94
C THR A 6 4.24 13.27 5.97
N PHE A 7 4.35 14.58 6.20
CA PHE A 7 3.46 15.32 7.09
C PHE A 7 1.99 15.19 6.65
N VAL A 8 1.69 15.43 5.38
CA VAL A 8 0.32 15.34 4.86
C VAL A 8 -0.24 13.92 5.01
N ILE A 9 0.55 12.89 4.70
CA ILE A 9 0.13 11.48 4.86
C ILE A 9 -0.17 11.18 6.33
N LEU A 10 0.75 11.54 7.24
CA LEU A 10 0.60 11.31 8.67
C LEU A 10 -0.59 12.09 9.25
N PHE A 11 -0.83 13.31 8.77
CA PHE A 11 -1.93 14.14 9.26
C PHE A 11 -3.29 13.65 8.76
N ILE A 12 -3.39 13.22 7.50
CA ILE A 12 -4.60 12.54 7.00
C ILE A 12 -4.86 11.27 7.80
N PHE A 13 -3.81 10.47 8.05
CA PHE A 13 -3.92 9.27 8.88
C PHE A 13 -4.38 9.59 10.31
N TRP A 14 -3.82 10.64 10.91
CA TRP A 14 -4.24 11.13 12.24
C TRP A 14 -5.72 11.48 12.27
N ILE A 15 -6.20 12.26 11.31
CA ILE A 15 -7.62 12.67 11.23
C ILE A 15 -8.53 11.46 11.06
N LEU A 16 -8.18 10.55 10.14
CA LEU A 16 -8.98 9.34 9.88
C LEU A 16 -9.08 8.44 11.12
N MET A 17 -8.00 8.33 11.89
CA MET A 17 -7.98 7.54 13.13
C MET A 17 -8.64 8.25 14.31
N SER A 18 -8.45 9.57 14.44
CA SER A 18 -8.97 10.34 15.55
C SER A 18 -10.48 10.55 15.44
N GLY A 19 -10.99 10.89 14.25
CA GLY A 19 -12.41 11.19 14.02
C GLY A 19 -12.91 12.49 14.67
N TYR A 20 -12.07 13.20 15.41
CA TYR A 20 -12.40 14.46 16.08
C TYR A 20 -11.83 15.67 15.33
N PHE A 21 -12.66 16.69 15.16
CA PHE A 21 -12.32 17.94 14.47
C PHE A 21 -12.32 19.15 15.42
N ASP A 22 -12.13 18.92 16.71
CA ASP A 22 -12.14 19.99 17.71
C ASP A 22 -10.85 20.81 17.68
N PHE A 23 -10.96 22.06 18.13
CA PHE A 23 -9.84 23.01 18.22
C PHE A 23 -8.69 22.51 19.13
N PHE A 24 -8.94 21.53 19.99
CA PHE A 24 -7.90 20.90 20.81
C PHE A 24 -7.11 19.82 20.07
N HIS A 25 -7.81 18.99 19.29
CA HIS A 25 -7.23 17.81 18.63
C HIS A 25 -6.42 18.19 17.38
N ILE A 26 -6.82 19.24 16.66
CA ILE A 26 -6.15 19.67 15.42
C ILE A 26 -4.73 20.21 15.70
N PRO A 27 -4.50 21.16 16.62
CA PRO A 27 -3.15 21.66 16.92
C PRO A 27 -2.23 20.58 17.47
N LEU A 28 -2.74 19.68 18.32
CA LEU A 28 -1.98 18.54 18.83
C LEU A 28 -1.54 17.60 17.69
N GLY A 29 -2.45 17.32 16.76
CA GLY A 29 -2.15 16.55 15.54
C GLY A 29 -1.08 17.25 14.69
N ILE A 30 -1.19 18.56 14.49
CA ILE A 30 -0.19 19.33 13.72
C ILE A 30 1.19 19.23 14.37
N ILE A 31 1.30 19.45 15.69
CA ILE A 31 2.58 19.40 16.40
C ILE A 31 3.18 17.99 16.33
N SER A 32 2.37 16.96 16.64
CA SER A 32 2.79 15.56 16.62
C SER A 32 3.25 15.13 15.22
N CYS A 33 2.43 15.35 14.19
CA CYS A 33 2.77 14.99 12.81
C CYS A 33 3.99 15.75 12.30
N THR A 34 4.18 17.01 12.70
CA THR A 34 5.37 17.81 12.35
C THR A 34 6.63 17.19 12.95
N LEU A 35 6.59 16.84 14.23
CA LEU A 35 7.72 16.24 14.93
C LEU A 35 8.08 14.87 14.32
N VAL A 36 7.09 14.02 14.10
CA VAL A 36 7.31 12.70 13.48
C VAL A 36 7.81 12.84 12.05
N ALA A 37 7.23 13.74 11.26
CA ALA A 37 7.71 14.00 9.91
C ALA A 37 9.16 14.53 9.92
N TYR A 38 9.53 15.35 10.89
CA TYR A 38 10.89 15.88 11.01
C TYR A 38 11.90 14.75 11.25
N ILE A 39 11.58 13.79 12.12
CA ILE A 39 12.44 12.65 12.43
C ILE A 39 12.45 11.62 11.28
N SER A 40 11.32 11.39 10.63
CA SER A 40 11.13 10.24 9.73
C SER A 40 11.00 10.58 8.24
N HIS A 41 11.19 11.84 7.83
CA HIS A 41 11.03 12.23 6.42
C HIS A 41 11.92 11.46 5.45
N ASP A 42 13.12 11.07 5.87
CA ASP A 42 14.07 10.33 5.05
C ASP A 42 13.75 8.84 4.91
N LEU A 43 12.87 8.30 5.77
CA LEU A 43 12.52 6.87 5.77
C LEU A 43 11.58 6.52 4.62
N LEU A 44 10.56 7.35 4.38
CA LEU A 44 9.52 7.09 3.38
C LEU A 44 9.99 7.38 1.96
N PHE A 45 10.91 8.32 1.76
CA PHE A 45 11.19 8.89 0.44
C PHE A 45 12.68 9.00 0.10
N LYS A 46 13.47 8.02 0.55
CA LYS A 46 14.94 7.95 0.37
C LYS A 46 15.40 8.02 -1.09
N ASP A 47 14.60 7.52 -2.05
CA ASP A 47 15.02 7.35 -3.45
C ASP A 47 13.99 7.80 -4.51
N ILE A 48 13.29 8.92 -4.28
CA ILE A 48 12.34 9.44 -5.30
C ILE A 48 13.02 10.42 -6.26
N LYS A 49 13.86 9.88 -7.16
CA LYS A 49 14.32 10.57 -8.39
C LYS A 49 13.34 10.39 -9.56
N SER A 50 12.03 10.30 -9.33
CA SER A 50 11.06 10.22 -10.43
C SER A 50 10.65 11.63 -10.88
N LYS A 51 10.85 11.94 -12.16
CA LYS A 51 10.47 13.22 -12.78
C LYS A 51 8.95 13.44 -12.83
N ASN A 52 8.14 12.37 -12.75
CA ASN A 52 6.69 12.40 -13.01
C ASN A 52 5.83 11.83 -11.86
N LYS A 53 5.99 12.35 -10.64
CA LYS A 53 5.33 11.82 -9.42
C LYS A 53 3.80 11.81 -9.49
N HIS A 54 3.18 12.86 -10.05
CA HIS A 54 1.71 12.93 -10.15
C HIS A 54 1.11 11.80 -10.99
N ILE A 55 1.79 11.42 -12.08
CA ILE A 55 1.36 10.33 -12.96
C ILE A 55 1.47 8.98 -12.23
N GLU A 56 2.53 8.77 -11.45
CA GLU A 56 2.71 7.56 -10.65
C GLU A 56 1.58 7.41 -9.61
N VAL A 57 1.22 8.49 -8.91
CA VAL A 57 0.11 8.48 -7.93
C VAL A 57 -1.22 8.16 -8.59
N ILE A 58 -1.54 8.79 -9.73
CA ILE A 58 -2.81 8.51 -10.45
C ILE A 58 -2.87 7.07 -10.92
N ARG A 59 -1.75 6.51 -11.44
CA ARG A 59 -1.67 5.11 -11.84
C ARG A 59 -1.85 4.17 -10.65
N PHE A 60 -1.27 4.51 -9.50
CA PHE A 60 -1.44 3.72 -8.27
C PHE A 60 -2.89 3.71 -7.80
N ILE A 61 -3.57 4.88 -7.80
CA ILE A 61 -4.99 4.96 -7.44
C ILE A 61 -5.85 4.14 -8.40
N LYS A 62 -5.58 4.17 -9.71
CA LYS A 62 -6.31 3.33 -10.69
C LYS A 62 -6.00 1.84 -10.54
N TYR A 63 -4.81 1.51 -10.05
CA TYR A 63 -4.41 0.13 -9.79
C TYR A 63 -5.15 -0.47 -8.59
N LEU A 64 -5.50 0.32 -7.56
CA LEU A 64 -6.20 -0.16 -6.37
C LEU A 64 -7.54 -0.87 -6.66
N PRO A 65 -8.50 -0.29 -7.42
CA PRO A 65 -9.74 -1.00 -7.77
C PRO A 65 -9.50 -2.31 -8.53
N TRP A 66 -8.53 -2.31 -9.46
CA TRP A 66 -8.17 -3.52 -10.20
C TRP A 66 -7.61 -4.60 -9.26
N LEU A 67 -6.75 -4.22 -8.32
CA LEU A 67 -6.20 -5.13 -7.33
C LEU A 67 -7.29 -5.72 -6.43
N LEU A 68 -8.21 -4.88 -5.93
CA LEU A 68 -9.35 -5.33 -5.13
C LEU A 68 -10.22 -6.35 -5.89
N TYR A 69 -10.46 -6.12 -7.17
CA TYR A 69 -11.19 -7.09 -8.02
C TYR A 69 -10.45 -8.43 -8.12
N GLN A 70 -9.13 -8.42 -8.32
CA GLN A 70 -8.33 -9.65 -8.35
C GLN A 70 -8.34 -10.39 -7.01
N ILE A 71 -8.29 -9.65 -5.88
CA ILE A 71 -8.39 -10.24 -4.54
C ILE A 71 -9.74 -10.95 -4.37
N VAL A 72 -10.85 -10.34 -4.80
CA VAL A 72 -12.18 -10.98 -4.73
C VAL A 72 -12.21 -12.27 -5.57
N LEU A 73 -11.72 -12.23 -6.81
CA LEU A 73 -11.66 -13.41 -7.68
C LEU A 73 -10.79 -14.53 -7.09
N ALA A 74 -9.63 -14.19 -6.54
CA ALA A 74 -8.72 -15.16 -5.92
C ALA A 74 -9.38 -15.83 -4.71
N ASN A 75 -10.06 -15.07 -3.86
CA ASN A 75 -10.78 -15.61 -2.70
C ASN A 75 -11.96 -16.50 -3.11
N LEU A 76 -12.71 -16.14 -4.14
CA LEU A 76 -13.79 -16.98 -4.68
C LEU A 76 -13.25 -18.31 -5.21
N HIS A 77 -12.11 -18.28 -5.92
CA HIS A 77 -11.45 -19.48 -6.41
C HIS A 77 -10.96 -20.39 -5.26
N VAL A 78 -10.31 -19.80 -4.25
CA VAL A 78 -9.86 -20.55 -3.06
C VAL A 78 -11.05 -21.12 -2.28
N ALA A 79 -12.14 -20.36 -2.11
CA ALA A 79 -13.35 -20.83 -1.45
C ALA A 79 -14.00 -22.01 -2.20
N TYR A 80 -14.05 -21.94 -3.54
CA TYR A 80 -14.51 -23.05 -4.37
C TYR A 80 -13.65 -24.30 -4.18
N LEU A 81 -12.33 -24.16 -4.26
CA LEU A 81 -11.38 -25.26 -4.05
C LEU A 81 -11.52 -25.89 -2.65
N ALA A 82 -11.65 -25.07 -1.61
CA ALA A 82 -11.78 -25.54 -0.23
C ALA A 82 -13.07 -26.30 0.04
N LEU A 83 -14.18 -25.91 -0.60
CA LEU A 83 -15.49 -26.57 -0.45
C LEU A 83 -15.70 -27.75 -1.42
N HIS A 84 -14.82 -27.93 -2.40
CA HIS A 84 -15.01 -28.97 -3.40
C HIS A 84 -14.65 -30.36 -2.81
N PRO A 85 -15.53 -31.38 -2.87
CA PRO A 85 -15.26 -32.72 -2.36
C PRO A 85 -13.98 -33.39 -2.89
N ASN A 86 -13.49 -32.98 -4.06
CA ASN A 86 -12.26 -33.50 -4.68
C ASN A 86 -11.03 -32.60 -4.47
N MET A 87 -11.07 -31.67 -3.49
CA MET A 87 -9.97 -30.73 -3.17
C MET A 87 -8.56 -31.36 -3.20
N PRO A 88 -8.29 -32.54 -2.61
CA PRO A 88 -6.94 -33.11 -2.58
C PRO A 88 -6.35 -33.45 -3.97
N LYS A 89 -7.22 -33.64 -4.98
CA LYS A 89 -6.79 -33.93 -6.36
C LYS A 89 -6.62 -32.67 -7.20
N LEU A 90 -7.17 -31.55 -6.75
CA LEU A 90 -7.19 -30.28 -7.48
C LEU A 90 -6.08 -29.32 -7.06
N ILE A 91 -5.46 -29.57 -5.90
CA ILE A 91 -4.35 -28.78 -5.38
C ILE A 91 -3.05 -29.53 -5.63
N ASP A 92 -2.15 -28.88 -6.36
CA ASP A 92 -0.85 -29.44 -6.71
C ASP A 92 0.27 -28.45 -6.35
N PRO A 93 0.88 -28.57 -5.15
CA PRO A 93 1.77 -27.55 -4.61
C PRO A 93 3.10 -27.51 -5.36
N HIS A 94 3.44 -26.35 -5.92
CA HIS A 94 4.65 -26.12 -6.70
C HIS A 94 5.41 -24.88 -6.21
N ILE A 95 6.75 -24.96 -6.22
CA ILE A 95 7.62 -23.80 -5.99
C ILE A 95 8.07 -23.25 -7.34
N ILE A 96 7.57 -22.07 -7.69
CA ILE A 96 7.87 -21.40 -8.96
C ILE A 96 8.75 -20.17 -8.68
N LYS A 97 9.87 -20.03 -9.41
CA LYS A 97 10.73 -18.84 -9.35
C LYS A 97 10.34 -17.87 -10.46
N PHE A 98 9.77 -16.72 -10.10
CA PHE A 98 9.40 -15.67 -11.05
C PHE A 98 10.47 -14.56 -11.10
N LYS A 99 11.03 -14.29 -12.29
CA LYS A 99 12.00 -13.18 -12.50
C LYS A 99 11.28 -11.94 -13.02
N THR A 100 11.29 -10.85 -12.24
CA THR A 100 10.68 -9.57 -12.62
C THR A 100 11.69 -8.60 -13.25
N LYS A 101 11.19 -7.70 -14.13
CA LYS A 101 11.98 -6.60 -14.73
C LYS A 101 11.93 -5.32 -13.90
N LEU A 102 11.16 -5.30 -12.81
CA LEU A 102 11.01 -4.14 -11.92
C LEU A 102 12.32 -3.86 -11.19
N LYS A 103 12.73 -2.58 -11.16
CA LYS A 103 14.01 -2.15 -10.57
C LYS A 103 13.86 -1.28 -9.32
N LYS A 104 12.68 -0.69 -9.09
CA LYS A 104 12.44 0.19 -7.95
C LYS A 104 11.99 -0.65 -6.75
N ASP A 105 12.54 -0.39 -5.57
CA ASP A 105 12.19 -1.10 -4.33
C ASP A 105 10.69 -1.06 -4.04
N MET A 106 10.07 0.12 -4.14
CA MET A 106 8.62 0.26 -3.95
C MET A 106 7.81 -0.58 -4.94
N SER A 107 8.27 -0.68 -6.20
CA SER A 107 7.60 -1.52 -7.20
C SER A 107 7.76 -3.00 -6.92
N LEU A 108 8.93 -3.43 -6.45
CA LEU A 108 9.18 -4.82 -6.05
C LEU A 108 8.32 -5.22 -4.85
N VAL A 109 8.26 -4.38 -3.82
CA VAL A 109 7.44 -4.63 -2.63
C VAL A 109 5.96 -4.63 -2.98
N THR A 110 5.48 -3.67 -3.78
CA THR A 110 4.07 -3.64 -4.22
C THR A 110 3.72 -4.89 -5.02
N PHE A 111 4.60 -5.31 -5.94
CA PHE A 111 4.40 -6.51 -6.75
C PHE A 111 4.37 -7.79 -5.92
N ALA A 112 5.30 -7.94 -4.98
CA ALA A 112 5.35 -9.09 -4.08
C ALA A 112 4.07 -9.21 -3.26
N ASN A 113 3.59 -8.10 -2.68
CA ASN A 113 2.35 -8.08 -1.91
C ASN A 113 1.12 -8.37 -2.79
N SER A 114 1.12 -7.96 -4.06
CA SER A 114 -0.02 -8.18 -4.95
C SER A 114 -0.20 -9.61 -5.47
N ILE A 115 0.86 -10.43 -5.41
CA ILE A 115 0.80 -11.85 -5.83
C ILE A 115 0.40 -12.76 -4.66
N THR A 116 0.55 -12.27 -3.43
CA THR A 116 0.13 -12.98 -2.22
C THR A 116 -1.39 -13.01 -2.15
#